data_AF-A0A1H1QLI0-F1
#
_entry.id   AF-A0A1H1QLI0-F1
#
_cell.length_a   1.000
_cell.length_b   1.000
_cell.length_c   1.000
_cell.angle_alpha   90.00
_cell.angle_beta   90.00
_cell.angle_gamma   90.00
#
_symmetry.space_group_name_H-M   'P 1'
#
loop_
_entity.id
_entity.type
_entity.pdbx_description
1 polymer ?
#
loop_
_entity_poly.entity_id
_entity_poly.type
_entity_poly.pdbx_seq_one_letter_code
_entity_poly.pdbx_strand_id
1 'polypeptide(L)' 'MLLENIRYYFSVTCLVLGCSGLPTGIIVWGITEIVPLEGRSLDIAYLITYVVLVFFGLRFYIPRMRGHA' A
#
# COMPACT_ATOMS: atom_id res chain seq x y z
N MET A 1 10.14 -2.67 25.29
CA MET A 1 10.25 -1.43 24.48
C MET A 1 10.73 -1.68 23.05
N LEU A 2 11.94 -2.19 22.78
CA LEU A 2 12.41 -2.39 21.39
C LEU A 2 11.63 -3.48 20.62
N LEU A 3 11.42 -4.64 21.26
CA LEU A 3 10.70 -5.77 20.68
C LEU A 3 9.23 -5.45 20.37
N GLU A 4 8.61 -4.64 21.22
CA GLU A 4 7.22 -4.20 21.08
C GLU A 4 7.05 -3.24 19.90
N ASN A 5 8.00 -2.30 19.72
CA ASN A 5 8.08 -1.45 18.54
C ASN A 5 8.25 -2.29 17.26
N ILE A 6 9.18 -3.25 17.25
CA ILE A 6 9.41 -4.10 16.08
C ILE A 6 8.14 -4.89 15.72
N ARG A 7 7.49 -5.50 16.71
CA ARG A 7 6.24 -6.25 16.52
C ARG A 7 5.12 -5.34 16.00
N TYR A 8 5.04 -4.13 16.53
CA TYR A 8 4.08 -3.12 16.07
C TYR A 8 4.32 -2.71 14.62
N TYR A 9 5.56 -2.35 14.24
CA TYR A 9 5.89 -2.02 12.85
C TYR A 9 5.63 -3.18 11.90
N PHE A 10 5.93 -4.41 12.32
CA PHE A 10 5.67 -5.61 11.52
C PHE A 10 4.18 -5.83 11.30
N SER A 11 3.35 -5.73 12.35
CA SER A 11 1.90 -5.87 12.24
C SER A 11 1.28 -4.78 11.35
N VAL A 12 1.70 -3.51 11.50
CA VAL A 12 1.21 -2.41 10.66
C VAL A 12 1.63 -2.61 9.21
N THR A 13 2.86 -3.07 8.97
CA THR A 13 3.36 -3.36 7.61
C THR A 13 2.55 -4.49 6.97
N CYS A 14 2.34 -5.61 7.66
CA CYS A 14 1.51 -6.72 7.15
C CYS A 14 0.07 -6.29 6.87
N LEU A 15 -0.53 -5.49 7.76
CA LEU A 15 -1.88 -4.96 7.57
C LEU A 15 -1.96 -4.08 6.31
N VAL A 16 -1.01 -3.16 6.14
CA VAL A 16 -0.95 -2.27 4.98
C VAL A 16 -0.68 -3.03 3.69
N LEU A 17 0.24 -4.01 3.69
CA LEU A 17 0.52 -4.86 2.54
C LEU A 17 -0.69 -5.70 2.11
N GLY A 18 -1.41 -6.29 3.07
CA GLY A 18 -2.63 -7.05 2.77
C GLY A 18 -3.77 -6.15 2.28
N CYS A 19 -3.98 -5.00 2.92
CA CYS A 19 -5.11 -4.13 2.63
C CYS A 19 -4.91 -3.27 1.38
N SER A 20 -3.67 -3.05 0.94
CA SER A 20 -3.35 -2.27 -0.28
C SER A 20 -3.62 -3.02 -1.59
N GLY A 21 -3.76 -4.34 -1.58
CA GLY A 21 -4.03 -5.11 -2.80
C GLY A 21 -5.36 -4.73 -3.48
N LEU A 22 -6.43 -4.64 -2.70
CA LEU A 22 -7.77 -4.26 -3.20
C LEU A 22 -7.81 -2.85 -3.82
N PRO A 23 -7.36 -1.77 -3.15
CA PRO A 23 -7.36 -0.44 -3.74
C PRO A 23 -6.40 -0.34 -4.93
N THR A 24 -5.30 -1.09 -4.95
CA THR A 24 -4.42 -1.15 -6.13
C THR A 24 -5.17 -1.67 -7.35
N GLY A 25 -5.92 -2.77 -7.20
CA GLY A 25 -6.74 -3.33 -8.27
C GLY A 25 -7.79 -2.34 -8.79
N ILE A 26 -8.48 -1.64 -7.88
CA ILE A 26 -9.49 -0.64 -8.26
C ILE A 26 -8.86 0.54 -9.03
N ILE A 27 -7.72 1.05 -8.57
CA ILE A 27 -7.05 2.18 -9.22
C ILE A 27 -6.54 1.77 -10.60
N VAL A 28 -5.85 0.64 -10.71
CA VAL A 28 -5.32 0.18 -12.00
C VAL A 28 -6.46 -0.15 -12.96
N TRP A 29 -7.55 -0.75 -12.46
CA TRP A 29 -8.75 -1.00 -13.27
C TRP A 29 -9.34 0.30 -13.83
N GLY A 30 -9.45 1.35 -13.01
CA GLY A 30 -9.88 2.68 -13.47
C GLY A 30 -8.92 3.32 -14.47
N ILE A 31 -7.60 3.12 -14.32
CA ILE A 31 -6.60 3.60 -15.29
C ILE A 31 -6.75 2.87 -16.62
N THR A 32 -6.99 1.55 -16.59
CA THR A 32 -7.13 0.73 -17.79
C THR A 32 -8.36 1.04 -18.64
N GLU A 33 -9.41 1.57 -18.03
CA GLU A 33 -10.60 2.08 -18.74
C GLU A 33 -10.29 3.33 -19.58
N ILE A 34 -9.36 4.17 -19.12
CA ILE A 34 -9.01 5.44 -19.79
C ILE A 34 -7.85 5.23 -20.78
N VAL A 35 -6.87 4.42 -20.38
CA VAL A 35 -5.70 4.09 -21.18
C VAL A 35 -5.58 2.57 -21.22
N PRO A 36 -5.75 1.92 -22.38
CA PRO A 36 -5.55 0.48 -22.48
C PRO A 36 -4.05 0.19 -22.33
N LEU A 37 -3.62 -0.13 -21.11
CA LEU A 37 -2.30 -0.67 -20.84
C LEU A 37 -2.34 -2.17 -21.17
N GLU A 38 -1.28 -2.70 -21.79
CA GLU A 38 -1.16 -4.13 -22.09
C GLU A 38 0.17 -4.70 -21.61
N GLY A 39 0.16 -5.99 -21.25
CA GLY A 39 1.35 -6.76 -20.88
C GLY A 39 2.20 -6.09 -19.82
N ARG A 40 3.43 -5.69 -20.19
CA ARG A 40 4.44 -5.19 -19.26
C ARG A 40 4.10 -3.80 -18.69
N SER A 41 3.32 -2.97 -19.38
CA SER A 41 2.91 -1.67 -18.83
C SER A 41 1.87 -1.82 -17.74
N LEU A 42 0.95 -2.79 -17.83
CA LEU A 42 -0.01 -3.12 -16.77
C LEU A 42 0.70 -3.53 -15.49
N ASP A 43 1.68 -4.42 -15.62
CA ASP A 43 2.42 -4.97 -14.50
C ASP A 43 3.20 -3.86 -13.76
N ILE A 44 3.82 -2.96 -14.53
CA ILE A 44 4.49 -1.78 -13.98
C ILE A 44 3.49 -0.84 -13.30
N ALA A 45 2.30 -0.63 -13.87
CA ALA A 45 1.27 0.21 -13.26
C ALA A 45 0.78 -0.39 -11.93
N TYR A 46 0.56 -1.70 -11.86
CA TYR A 46 0.23 -2.40 -10.61
C TYR A 46 1.33 -2.23 -9.57
N LEU A 47 2.59 -2.44 -9.96
CA LEU A 47 3.73 -2.32 -9.05
C LEU A 47 3.85 -0.90 -8.48
N ILE A 48 3.80 0.13 -9.34
CA ILE A 48 3.93 1.52 -8.92
C ILE A 48 2.78 1.91 -7.99
N THR A 49 1.55 1.59 -8.39
CA THR A 49 0.35 1.94 -7.61
C THR A 49 0.37 1.26 -6.25
N TYR A 50 0.79 0.00 -6.19
CA TYR A 50 0.94 -0.76 -4.95
C TYR A 50 2.00 -0.13 -4.03
N VAL A 51 3.18 0.17 -4.55
CA VAL A 51 4.28 0.78 -3.77
C VAL A 51 3.86 2.13 -3.20
N VAL A 52 3.19 2.96 -3.99
CA VAL A 52 2.69 4.28 -3.54
C VAL A 52 1.67 4.10 -2.42
N LEU A 53 0.66 3.23 -2.59
CA LEU A 53 -0.34 2.97 -1.56
C LEU A 53 0.26 2.42 -0.27
N VAL A 54 1.21 1.49 -0.37
CA VAL A 54 1.91 0.92 0.78
C VAL A 54 2.71 2.00 1.51
N PHE A 55 3.43 2.85 0.77
CA PHE A 55 4.22 3.93 1.35
C PHE A 55 3.34 4.95 2.09
N PHE A 56 2.24 5.39 1.46
CA PHE A 56 1.26 6.27 2.10
C PHE A 56 0.58 5.60 3.30
N GLY A 57 0.19 4.33 3.17
CA GLY A 57 -0.43 3.55 4.23
C GLY A 57 0.48 3.45 5.45
N LEU A 58 1.75 3.09 5.26
CA LEU A 58 2.75 3.07 6.33
C LEU A 58 2.96 4.46 6.93
N ARG A 59 3.20 5.48 6.11
CA ARG A 59 3.43 6.86 6.55
C ARG A 59 2.28 7.40 7.40
N PHE A 60 1.03 7.04 7.07
CA PHE A 60 -0.16 7.56 7.72
C PHE A 60 -0.59 6.72 8.94
N TYR A 61 -0.49 5.38 8.86
CA TYR A 61 -0.89 4.49 9.96
C TYR A 61 0.14 4.41 11.09
N ILE A 62 1.45 4.46 10.78
CA ILE A 62 2.51 4.42 11.80
C ILE A 62 2.32 5.51 12.88
N PRO A 63 2.19 6.81 12.55
CA PRO A 63 2.02 7.86 13.55
C PRO A 63 0.65 7.79 14.23
N ARG A 64 -0.41 7.43 13.49
CA ARG A 64 -1.80 7.46 13.98
C ARG A 64 -2.09 6.38 15.02
N MET A 65 -1.56 5.17 14.84
CA MET A 65 -1.78 4.07 15.80
C MET A 65 -0.83 4.12 17.02
N ARG A 66 0.23 4.95 16.98
CA ARG A 66 1.19 5.12 18.08
C ARG A 66 0.71 6.16 19.10
N GLY A 67 -0.51 6.68 18.94
CA GLY A 67 -1.13 7.62 19.88
C GLY A 67 -0.53 9.01 19.91
N HIS A 68 0.35 9.35 18.97
CA HIS A 68 0.79 10.73 18.76
C HIS A 68 -0.27 11.47 17.92
N ALA A 69 -1.36 11.83 18.59
CA ALA A 69 -2.31 12.85 18.14
C ALA A 69 -2.04 14.15 18.88
#